data_AF-A0A377J1T8-F1
#
_entry.id   AF-A0A377J1T8-F1
#
_cell.length_a   1.000
_cell.length_b   1.000
_cell.length_c   1.000
_cell.angle_alpha   90.00
_cell.angle_beta   90.00
_cell.angle_gamma   90.00
#
_symmetry.space_group_name_H-M   'P 1'
#
loop_
_entity.id
_entity.type
_entity.pdbx_description
1 polymer ?
#
loop_
_entity_poly.entity_id
_entity_poly.type
_entity_poly.pdbx_seq_one_letter_code
_entity_poly.pdbx_strand_id
1 'polypeptide(L)'
;MIELVFVIAVLGVLSATLIKQLDFSKKACYTKLAHTLGTIQEQLSFLYTRHSLLGSKPTQSQVRALIEAHTLESKQCRLGFVRNRFRAEVAGVGVNFTLEPSDLSIQPSFKCPFSRNIVCREILLRSKRL
;
A
#
# COMPACT_ATOMS: atom_id res chain seq x y z
N MET A 1 -5.67 -30.64 -38.90
CA MET A 1 -5.65 -29.15 -38.90
C MET A 1 -6.73 -28.53 -38.02
N ILE A 2 -8.00 -28.95 -38.12
CA ILE A 2 -9.11 -28.40 -37.32
C ILE A 2 -8.85 -28.50 -35.80
N GLU A 3 -8.33 -29.62 -35.33
CA GLU A 3 -8.02 -29.85 -33.92
C GLU A 3 -6.96 -28.87 -33.38
N LEU A 4 -5.94 -28.55 -34.20
CA LEU A 4 -4.88 -27.60 -33.84
C LEU A 4 -5.39 -26.15 -33.78
N VAL A 5 -6.30 -25.78 -34.69
CA VAL A 5 -6.98 -24.48 -34.67
C VAL A 5 -7.86 -24.34 -33.43
N PHE A 6 -8.54 -25.41 -33.03
CA PHE A 6 -9.40 -25.42 -31.84
C PHE A 6 -8.58 -25.25 -30.55
N VAL A 7 -7.43 -25.93 -30.44
CA VAL A 7 -6.53 -25.80 -29.29
C VAL A 7 -5.96 -24.39 -29.18
N ILE A 8 -5.55 -23.77 -30.29
CA ILE A 8 -5.05 -22.38 -30.30
C ILE A 8 -6.16 -21.40 -29.90
N ALA A 9 -7.38 -21.59 -30.40
CA ALA A 9 -8.52 -20.73 -30.05
C ALA A 9 -8.85 -20.83 -28.54
N VAL A 10 -8.88 -22.04 -27.98
CA VAL A 10 -9.14 -22.26 -26.56
C VAL A 10 -8.02 -21.68 -25.69
N LEU A 11 -6.75 -21.89 -26.05
CA LEU A 11 -5.60 -21.27 -25.37
C LEU A 11 -5.63 -19.73 -25.44
N GLY A 12 -6.04 -19.16 -26.57
CA GLY A 12 -6.18 -17.72 -26.75
C GLY A 12 -7.23 -17.12 -25.82
N VAL A 13 -8.40 -17.77 -25.69
CA VAL A 13 -9.46 -17.31 -24.78
C VAL A 13 -9.02 -17.46 -23.31
N LEU A 14 -8.43 -18.59 -22.93
CA LEU A 14 -7.97 -18.84 -21.57
C LEU A 14 -6.89 -17.83 -21.14
N SER A 15 -5.90 -17.58 -21.99
CA SER A 15 -4.85 -16.59 -21.69
C SER A 15 -5.39 -15.17 -21.55
N ALA A 16 -6.33 -14.74 -22.40
CA ALA A 16 -6.95 -13.42 -22.31
C ALA A 16 -7.73 -13.22 -20.99
N THR A 17 -8.43 -14.26 -20.51
CA THR A 17 -9.18 -14.17 -19.23
C THR A 17 -8.24 -14.08 -18.02
N LEU A 18 -7.13 -14.81 -18.03
CA LEU A 18 -6.15 -14.81 -16.95
C LEU A 18 -5.47 -13.44 -16.79
N ILE A 19 -5.13 -12.78 -17.92
CA ILE A 19 -4.53 -11.44 -17.93
C ILE A 19 -5.47 -10.41 -17.30
N LYS A 20 -6.77 -10.46 -17.64
CA LYS A 20 -7.76 -9.54 -17.08
C LYS A 20 -7.89 -9.68 -15.57
N GLN A 21 -7.95 -10.91 -15.03
CA GLN A 21 -8.04 -11.12 -13.58
C GLN A 21 -6.83 -10.55 -12.83
N LEU A 22 -5.62 -10.70 -13.38
CA LEU A 22 -4.39 -10.15 -12.81
C LEU A 22 -4.42 -8.62 -12.73
N ASP A 23 -4.93 -7.95 -13.75
CA ASP A 23 -5.04 -6.48 -13.78
C ASP A 23 -6.09 -5.95 -12.79
N PHE A 24 -7.22 -6.64 -12.63
CA PHE A 24 -8.22 -6.28 -11.62
C PHE A 24 -7.67 -6.42 -10.20
N SER A 25 -6.94 -7.49 -9.91
CA SER A 25 -6.33 -7.72 -8.59
C SER A 25 -5.30 -6.64 -8.24
N LYS A 26 -4.48 -6.20 -9.21
CA LYS A 26 -3.53 -5.09 -9.02
C LYS A 26 -4.25 -3.79 -8.67
N LYS A 27 -5.31 -3.44 -9.41
CA LYS A 27 -6.11 -2.23 -9.14
C LYS A 27 -6.75 -2.27 -7.75
N ALA A 28 -7.33 -3.40 -7.37
CA ALA A 28 -7.91 -3.60 -6.05
C ALA A 28 -6.86 -3.44 -4.94
N CYS A 29 -5.64 -3.96 -5.14
CA CYS A 29 -4.54 -3.79 -4.20
C CYS A 29 -4.15 -2.31 -4.05
N TYR A 30 -4.00 -1.55 -5.13
CA TYR A 30 -3.69 -0.12 -5.05
C TYR A 30 -4.74 0.66 -4.25
N THR A 31 -6.03 0.39 -4.48
CA THR A 31 -7.12 0.99 -3.71
C THR A 31 -7.04 0.61 -2.23
N LYS A 32 -6.81 -0.67 -1.92
CA LYS A 32 -6.68 -1.14 -0.53
C LYS A 32 -5.48 -0.52 0.17
N LEU A 33 -4.35 -0.39 -0.51
CA LEU A 33 -3.16 0.29 0.01
C LEU A 33 -3.43 1.77 0.28
N ALA A 34 -4.04 2.48 -0.67
CA ALA A 34 -4.38 3.89 -0.50
C ALA A 34 -5.33 4.11 0.69
N HIS A 35 -6.37 3.28 0.81
CA HIS A 35 -7.29 3.34 1.94
C HIS A 35 -6.58 3.05 3.26
N THR A 36 -5.77 1.98 3.32
CA THR A 36 -5.06 1.58 4.55
C THR A 36 -4.07 2.65 4.99
N LEU A 37 -3.33 3.25 4.06
CA LEU A 37 -2.44 4.38 4.34
C LEU A 37 -3.22 5.61 4.84
N GLY A 38 -4.39 5.88 4.27
CA GLY A 38 -5.30 6.93 4.75
C GLY A 38 -5.76 6.69 6.18
N THR A 39 -6.22 5.48 6.48
CA THR A 39 -6.64 5.08 7.85
C THR A 39 -5.49 5.20 8.86
N ILE A 40 -4.28 4.76 8.49
CA ILE A 40 -3.10 4.91 9.36
C ILE A 40 -2.82 6.40 9.61
N GLN A 41 -2.84 7.24 8.56
CA GLN A 41 -2.59 8.67 8.69
C GLN A 41 -3.63 9.36 9.60
N GLU A 42 -4.90 8.99 9.46
CA GLU A 42 -6.01 9.48 10.28
C GLU A 42 -5.86 9.08 11.74
N GLN A 43 -5.57 7.80 12.02
CA GLN A 43 -5.35 7.33 13.38
C GLN A 43 -4.11 7.95 14.02
N LEU A 44 -3.04 8.19 13.23
CA LEU A 44 -1.90 8.96 13.69
C LEU A 44 -2.30 10.40 14.01
N SER A 45 -3.11 11.06 13.17
CA SER A 45 -3.65 12.40 13.50
C SER A 45 -4.34 12.37 14.86
N PHE A 46 -5.25 11.42 15.07
CA PHE A 46 -6.00 11.29 16.32
C PHE A 46 -5.10 11.05 17.53
N LEU A 47 -4.11 10.15 17.41
CA LEU A 47 -3.14 9.86 18.47
C LEU A 47 -2.36 11.12 18.86
N TYR A 48 -1.85 11.86 17.88
CA TYR A 48 -1.09 13.09 18.13
C TYR A 48 -1.96 14.21 18.69
N THR A 49 -3.19 14.37 18.21
CA THR A 49 -4.15 15.34 18.78
C THR A 49 -4.44 15.02 20.24
N ARG A 50 -4.71 13.74 20.58
CA ARG A 50 -4.96 13.32 21.96
C ARG A 50 -3.76 13.63 22.87
N HIS A 51 -2.56 13.31 22.44
CA HIS A 51 -1.35 13.59 23.22
C HIS A 51 -1.08 15.08 23.36
N SER A 52 -1.32 15.88 22.30
CA SER A 52 -1.21 17.33 22.34
C SER A 52 -2.17 17.96 23.35
N LEU A 53 -3.40 17.45 23.47
CA LEU A 53 -4.37 17.91 24.47
C LEU A 53 -3.93 17.56 25.91
N LEU A 54 -3.20 16.46 26.08
CA LEU A 54 -2.65 16.02 27.36
C LEU A 54 -1.28 16.64 27.68
N GLY A 55 -0.76 17.54 26.83
CA GLY A 55 0.58 18.12 27.01
C GLY A 55 1.72 17.09 26.92
N SER A 56 1.49 15.95 26.27
CA SER A 56 2.46 14.86 26.13
C SER A 56 2.72 14.55 24.66
N LYS A 57 3.68 13.64 24.40
CA LYS A 57 3.95 13.12 23.05
C LYS A 57 3.72 11.61 23.01
N PRO A 58 3.22 11.08 21.89
CA PRO A 58 3.11 9.63 21.73
C PRO A 58 4.51 9.02 21.72
N THR A 59 4.64 7.85 22.34
CA THR A 59 5.89 7.08 22.33
C THR A 59 6.10 6.42 20.96
N GLN A 60 7.37 6.20 20.59
CA GLN A 60 7.69 5.54 19.32
C GLN A 60 7.07 4.13 19.19
N SER A 61 6.94 3.41 20.30
CA SER A 61 6.28 2.10 20.35
C SER A 61 4.79 2.20 20.03
N GLN A 62 4.09 3.22 20.52
CA GLN A 62 2.67 3.44 20.19
C GLN A 62 2.46 3.74 18.70
N VAL A 63 3.31 4.61 18.14
CA VAL A 63 3.27 4.94 16.70
C VAL A 63 3.54 3.69 15.86
N ARG A 64 4.56 2.90 16.23
CA ARG A 64 4.89 1.67 15.52
C ARG A 64 3.79 0.62 15.62
N ALA A 65 3.23 0.40 16.82
CA ALA A 65 2.15 -0.57 17.04
C ALA A 65 0.90 -0.22 16.22
N LEU A 66 0.57 1.07 16.09
CA LEU A 66 -0.55 1.53 15.27
C LEU A 66 -0.34 1.22 13.78
N ILE A 67 0.88 1.43 13.27
CA ILE A 67 1.22 1.10 11.88
C ILE A 67 1.22 -0.42 11.67
N GLU A 68 1.75 -1.19 12.63
CA GLU A 68 1.79 -2.66 12.59
C GLU A 68 0.38 -3.28 12.65
N ALA A 69 -0.57 -2.65 13.35
CA ALA A 69 -1.96 -3.11 13.37
C ALA A 69 -2.65 -3.06 11.98
N HIS A 70 -2.10 -2.32 11.02
CA HIS A 70 -2.65 -2.14 9.68
C HIS A 70 -1.81 -2.84 8.59
N THR A 71 -1.00 -3.84 8.97
CA THR A 71 -0.26 -4.63 7.99
C THR A 71 -1.20 -5.40 7.07
N LEU A 72 -0.85 -5.46 5.78
CA LEU A 72 -1.54 -6.27 4.79
C LEU A 72 -0.60 -7.37 4.33
N GLU A 73 -1.04 -8.62 4.38
CA GLU A 73 -0.33 -9.73 3.78
C GLU A 73 -1.23 -10.49 2.80
N SER A 74 -0.88 -10.43 1.52
CA SER A 74 -1.49 -11.20 0.46
C SER A 74 -0.46 -11.50 -0.62
N LYS A 75 -0.72 -12.52 -1.45
CA LYS A 75 0.18 -12.96 -2.53
C LYS A 75 0.54 -11.83 -3.51
N GLN A 76 -0.36 -10.86 -3.69
CA GLN A 76 -0.20 -9.78 -4.66
C GLN A 76 -0.26 -8.39 -4.02
N CYS A 77 -0.42 -8.30 -2.70
CA CYS A 77 -0.59 -7.04 -1.98
C CYS A 77 0.04 -7.17 -0.60
N ARG A 78 1.12 -6.44 -0.34
CA ARG A 78 1.75 -6.41 0.98
C ARG A 78 1.94 -4.98 1.45
N LEU A 79 1.74 -4.75 2.74
CA LEU A 79 2.02 -3.51 3.44
C LEU A 79 2.52 -3.86 4.84
N GLY A 80 3.69 -3.36 5.22
CA GLY A 80 4.21 -3.60 6.56
C GLY A 80 5.68 -3.28 6.72
N PHE A 81 6.24 -3.61 7.87
CA PHE A 81 7.66 -3.43 8.14
C PHE A 81 8.48 -4.62 7.61
N VAL A 82 9.37 -4.34 6.66
CA VAL A 82 10.35 -5.31 6.15
C VAL A 82 11.74 -4.77 6.47
N ARG A 83 12.52 -5.49 7.29
CA ARG A 83 13.86 -5.07 7.73
C ARG A 83 13.87 -3.64 8.31
N ASN A 84 12.92 -3.36 9.21
CA ASN A 84 12.76 -2.05 9.87
C ASN A 84 12.36 -0.89 8.93
N ARG A 85 11.98 -1.17 7.68
CA ARG A 85 11.47 -0.17 6.73
C ARG A 85 10.02 -0.45 6.40
N PHE A 86 9.19 0.59 6.43
CA PHE A 86 7.80 0.46 6.04
C PHE A 86 7.73 0.32 4.50
N ARG A 87 7.21 -0.80 4.01
CA ARG A 87 7.23 -1.18 2.59
C ARG A 87 5.83 -1.55 2.13
N ALA A 88 5.44 -1.09 0.95
CA ALA A 88 4.32 -1.66 0.19
C ALA A 88 4.83 -2.47 -0.99
N GLU A 89 4.12 -3.52 -1.37
CA GLU A 89 4.40 -4.35 -2.53
C GLU A 89 3.10 -4.67 -3.28
N VAL A 90 3.12 -4.47 -4.59
CA VAL A 90 1.99 -4.77 -5.49
C VAL A 90 2.49 -5.67 -6.60
N ALA A 91 1.98 -6.90 -6.68
CA ALA A 91 2.36 -7.90 -7.68
C ALA A 91 3.89 -8.03 -7.89
N GLY A 92 4.66 -8.04 -6.79
CA GLY A 92 6.12 -8.17 -6.80
C GLY A 92 6.90 -6.85 -6.96
N VAL A 93 6.24 -5.73 -7.28
CA VAL A 93 6.86 -4.41 -7.32
C VAL A 93 6.73 -3.75 -5.96
N GLY A 94 7.86 -3.54 -5.28
CA GLY A 94 7.89 -2.96 -3.93
C GLY A 94 8.42 -1.54 -3.87
N VAL A 95 7.97 -0.80 -2.86
CA VAL A 95 8.43 0.55 -2.55
C VAL A 95 8.54 0.76 -1.06
N ASN A 96 9.62 1.42 -0.63
CA ASN A 96 9.82 1.80 0.76
C ASN A 96 9.26 3.19 0.98
N PHE A 97 8.54 3.36 2.08
CA PHE A 97 8.12 4.65 2.60
C PHE A 97 9.11 5.13 3.65
N THR A 98 9.30 6.44 3.68
CA THR A 98 10.02 7.13 4.75
C THR A 98 8.99 7.86 5.59
N LEU A 99 9.08 7.73 6.93
CA LEU A 99 8.30 8.57 7.83
C LEU A 99 9.08 9.84 8.10
N GLU A 100 8.47 10.99 7.79
CA GLU A 100 9.03 12.31 8.08
C GLU A 100 8.10 13.13 8.99
N PRO A 101 8.59 13.68 10.13
CA PRO A 101 9.98 13.60 10.58
C PRO A 101 10.30 12.28 11.30
N SER A 102 11.57 11.86 11.24
CA SER A 102 12.03 10.57 11.78
C SER A 102 12.07 10.53 13.32
N ASP A 103 12.14 11.69 13.94
CA ASP A 103 12.11 11.88 15.39
C ASP A 103 10.71 11.79 15.98
N LEU A 104 9.67 11.71 15.13
CA LEU A 104 8.26 11.61 15.51
C LEU A 104 7.81 12.75 16.44
N SER A 105 8.54 13.87 16.44
CA SER A 105 8.31 15.00 17.35
C SER A 105 6.99 15.71 17.08
N ILE A 106 6.57 15.67 15.82
CA ILE A 106 5.28 16.09 15.29
C ILE A 106 4.69 14.94 14.47
N GLN A 107 3.42 15.06 14.10
CA GLN A 107 2.73 14.03 13.32
C GLN A 107 3.54 13.67 12.06
N PRO A 108 3.97 12.40 11.91
CA PRO A 108 4.73 11.97 10.75
C PRO A 108 3.82 11.84 9.53
N SER A 109 4.43 12.05 8.36
CA SER A 109 3.83 11.82 7.06
C SER A 109 4.60 10.71 6.34
N PHE A 110 3.87 9.84 5.63
CA PHE A 110 4.49 8.84 4.76
C PHE A 110 4.95 9.50 3.46
N LYS A 111 6.27 9.61 3.29
CA LYS A 111 6.90 10.07 2.06
C LYS A 111 7.26 8.89 1.17
N CYS A 112 7.04 9.08 -0.13
CA CYS A 112 7.47 8.15 -1.14
C CYS A 112 7.97 8.88 -2.39
N PRO A 113 9.00 8.39 -3.10
CA PRO A 113 9.47 8.98 -4.36
C PRO A 113 8.45 8.80 -5.51
N PHE A 114 7.46 9.71 -5.59
CA PHE A 114 6.41 9.70 -6.62
C PHE A 114 6.93 9.84 -8.06
N SER A 115 8.09 10.47 -8.26
CA SER A 115 8.71 10.67 -9.57
C SER A 115 9.40 9.42 -10.11
N ARG A 116 9.79 8.47 -9.25
CA ARG A 116 10.60 7.30 -9.62
C ARG A 116 9.90 5.97 -9.37
N ASN A 117 8.78 5.94 -8.63
CA ASN A 117 8.10 4.71 -8.29
C ASN A 117 6.63 4.69 -8.71
N ILE A 118 6.28 3.76 -9.60
CA ILE A 118 4.93 3.60 -10.15
C ILE A 118 3.90 3.26 -9.06
N VAL A 119 4.30 2.50 -8.03
CA VAL A 119 3.41 2.09 -6.93
C VAL A 119 2.95 3.32 -6.16
N CYS A 120 3.86 4.24 -5.87
CA CYS A 120 3.51 5.45 -5.14
C CYS A 120 2.71 6.45 -5.98
N ARG A 121 3.00 6.54 -7.28
CA ARG A 121 2.18 7.35 -8.19
C ARG A 121 0.75 6.84 -8.25
N GLU A 122 0.54 5.53 -8.39
CA GLU A 122 -0.79 4.93 -8.39
C GLU A 122 -1.51 5.10 -7.05
N ILE A 123 -0.83 4.89 -5.92
CA ILE A 123 -1.40 5.12 -4.58
C ILE A 123 -1.85 6.59 -4.44
N LEU A 124 -1.03 7.56 -4.85
CA LEU A 124 -1.36 8.98 -4.77
C LEU A 124 -2.58 9.36 -5.63
N LEU A 125 -2.68 8.78 -6.83
CA LEU A 125 -3.83 9.02 -7.70
C LEU A 125 -5.14 8.48 -7.11
N ARG A 126 -5.06 7.40 -6.32
CA ARG A 126 -6.22 6.82 -5.64
C ARG A 126 -6.56 7.54 -4.34
N SER A 127 -5.56 8.01 -3.60
CA SER A 127 -5.78 8.76 -2.35
C SER A 127 -6.38 10.14 -2.57
N LYS A 128 -6.15 10.78 -3.74
CA LYS A 128 -6.78 12.08 -4.10
C LYS A 128 -8.23 11.98 -4.57
N ARG A 129 -8.73 10.76 -4.83
CA ARG A 129 -10.11 10.50 -5.27
C ARG A 129 -11.04 10.07 -4.13
N LEU A 130 -10.48 9.85 -2.94
CA LEU A 130 -11.20 9.68 -1.67
C LEU A 130 -11.47 11.06 -1.10
#